data_AF-A0A7V5KWL5-F1
#
_entry.id   AF-A0A7V5KWL5-F1
#
_cell.length_a   1.000
_cell.length_b   1.000
_cell.length_c   1.000
_cell.angle_alpha   90.00
_cell.angle_beta   90.00
_cell.angle_gamma   90.00
#
_symmetry.space_group_name_H-M   'P 1'
#
loop_
_entity.id
_entity.type
_entity.pdbx_description
1 polymer ?
#
loop_
_entity_poly.entity_id
_entity_poly.type
_entity_poly.pdbx_seq_one_letter_code
_entity_poly.pdbx_strand_id
1 'polypeptide(L)' 'MCGIVGYIGNRRVVPILIEGLRRLEYRGYDSAGLVFHHENTLHRFRAKGKLVNLETVVDESIG' A
#
# COMPACT_ATOMS: atom_id res chain seq x y z
N MET A 1 -3.33 13.66 -9.51
CA MET A 1 -2.58 12.72 -10.38
C MET A 1 -2.66 11.35 -9.71
N CYS A 2 -2.86 10.24 -10.43
CA CYS A 2 -2.92 8.91 -9.80
C CYS A 2 -1.65 8.10 -10.13
N GLY A 3 -1.27 7.18 -9.25
CA GLY A 3 -0.12 6.28 -9.41
C GLY A 3 -0.51 4.87 -9.03
N ILE A 4 -0.06 3.88 -9.80
CA ILE A 4 -0.36 2.46 -9.57
C ILE A 4 0.96 1.69 -9.52
N VAL A 5 1.10 0.84 -8.52
CA VAL A 5 2.18 -0.14 -8.39
C VAL A 5 1.55 -1.51 -8.18
N GLY A 6 2.11 -2.52 -8.85
CA GLY A 6 1.73 -3.91 -8.67
C GLY A 6 2.96 -4.79 -8.44
N TYR A 7 2.77 -5.90 -7.73
CA TYR A 7 3.80 -6.90 -7.51
C TYR A 7 3.21 -8.30 -7.70
N ILE A 8 3.94 -9.16 -8.42
CA ILE A 8 3.63 -10.57 -8.59
C ILE A 8 4.90 -11.36 -8.23
N GLY A 9 4.76 -12.35 -7.34
CA GLY A 9 5.83 -13.24 -6.94
C GLY A 9 5.72 -13.65 -5.47
N ASN A 10 6.79 -14.29 -4.97
CA ASN A 10 6.74 -15.03 -3.70
C ASN A 10 7.26 -14.22 -2.49
N ARG A 11 7.59 -12.94 -2.67
CA ARG A 11 8.06 -12.08 -1.57
C ARG A 11 6.88 -11.49 -0.79
N ARG A 12 7.15 -11.05 0.44
CA ARG A 12 6.19 -10.27 1.24
C ARG A 12 5.82 -8.99 0.46
N VAL A 13 4.54 -8.91 0.07
CA VAL A 13 4.05 -7.91 -0.88
C VAL A 13 3.90 -6.51 -0.29
N VAL A 14 3.48 -6.41 0.98
CA VAL A 14 3.24 -5.13 1.67
C VAL A 14 4.44 -4.17 1.60
N PRO A 15 5.66 -4.54 2.05
CA PRO A 15 6.80 -3.62 2.00
C PRO A 15 7.19 -3.23 0.56
N ILE A 16 6.95 -4.11 -0.42
CA ILE A 16 7.21 -3.81 -1.84
C ILE A 16 6.23 -2.76 -2.36
N LEU A 17 4.94 -2.90 -2.05
CA LEU A 17 3.92 -1.94 -2.47
C LEU A 17 4.11 -0.58 -1.78
N ILE A 18 4.42 -0.56 -0.48
CA ILE A 18 4.70 0.69 0.25
C ILE A 18 5.90 1.42 -0.35
N GLU A 19 7.01 0.73 -0.60
CA GLU A 19 8.19 1.34 -1.22
C GLU A 19 7.90 1.84 -2.65
N GLY A 20 7.12 1.09 -3.42
CA GLY A 20 6.66 1.53 -4.74
C GLY A 20 5.81 2.79 -4.68
N LEU A 21 4.86 2.87 -3.75
CA LEU A 21 4.01 4.05 -3.53
C LEU A 21 4.84 5.26 -3.07
N ARG A 22 5.84 5.05 -2.21
CA ARG A 22 6.77 6.08 -1.74
C ARG A 22 7.52 6.74 -2.89
N ARG A 23 7.98 5.95 -3.87
CA ARG A 23 8.61 6.46 -5.09
C ARG A 23 7.69 7.28 -5.98
N LEU A 24 6.37 7.13 -5.82
CA LEU A 24 5.38 7.89 -6.56
C LEU A 24 4.88 9.13 -5.79
N GLU A 25 5.15 9.24 -4.48
CA GLU A 25 4.61 10.26 -3.59
C GLU A 25 4.93 11.70 -4.05
N TYR A 26 6.03 11.91 -4.78
CA TYR A 26 6.40 13.21 -5.38
C TYR A 26 5.32 13.79 -6.30
N ARG A 27 4.40 12.95 -6.82
CA ARG A 27 3.30 13.39 -7.69
C ARG A 27 2.13 14.04 -6.92
N GLY A 28 2.12 13.92 -5.60
CA GLY A 28 1.06 14.42 -4.73
C GLY A 28 -0.23 13.59 -4.84
N TYR A 29 -0.59 12.93 -3.74
CA TYR A 29 -1.84 12.18 -3.60
C TYR A 29 -2.64 12.68 -2.41
N ASP A 30 -3.96 12.73 -2.58
CA ASP A 30 -4.95 13.03 -1.55
C ASP A 30 -5.33 11.78 -0.73
N SER A 31 -4.97 10.59 -1.22
CA SER A 31 -5.20 9.31 -0.58
C SER A 31 -4.27 8.23 -1.13
N ALA A 32 -4.11 7.14 -0.37
CA ALA A 32 -3.39 5.94 -0.80
C ALA A 32 -4.15 4.68 -0.37
N GLY A 33 -3.92 3.59 -1.09
CA GLY A 33 -4.44 2.29 -0.72
C GLY A 33 -3.64 1.14 -1.33
N LEU A 34 -3.73 -0.01 -0.69
CA LEU A 34 -3.18 -1.26 -1.21
C LEU A 34 -4.14 -2.42 -0.97
N VAL A 35 -4.01 -3.45 -1.78
CA VAL A 35 -4.75 -4.69 -1.64
C VAL A 35 -3.79 -5.84 -1.93
N PHE A 36 -3.89 -6.91 -1.16
CA PHE A 36 -3.18 -8.15 -1.44
C PHE A 36 -4.05 -9.36 -1.12
N HIS A 37 -3.71 -10.48 -1.74
CA HIS A 37 -4.35 -11.76 -1.51
C HIS A 37 -3.51 -12.62 -0.55
N HIS A 38 -4.14 -13.16 0.48
CA HIS A 38 -3.52 -14.10 1.42
C HIS A 38 -4.60 -15.05 1.95
N GLU A 39 -4.29 -16.35 2.03
CA GLU A 39 -5.20 -17.37 2.57
C GLU A 39 -6.64 -17.31 2.02
N ASN A 40 -6.76 -17.23 0.69
CA ASN A 40 -8.04 -17.13 -0.02
C ASN A 40 -8.87 -15.87 0.32
N THR A 41 -8.23 -14.86 0.92
CA THR A 41 -8.85 -13.61 1.39
C THR A 41 -8.14 -12.41 0.77
N LEU A 42 -8.91 -11.38 0.41
CA LEU A 42 -8.37 -10.10 -0.03
C LEU A 42 -8.29 -9.15 1.17
N HIS A 43 -7.07 -8.77 1.53
CA HIS A 43 -6.80 -7.76 2.55
C HIS A 43 -6.68 -6.40 1.87
N ARG A 44 -7.47 -5.44 2.31
CA ARG A 44 -7.55 -4.10 1.70
C ARG A 44 -7.34 -3.02 2.75
N PHE A 45 -6.43 -2.11 2.47
CA PHE A 45 -6.13 -0.95 3.32
C PHE A 45 -6.22 0.35 2.51
N ARG A 46 -6.76 1.39 3.13
CA ARG A 46 -6.90 2.72 2.53
C ARG A 46 -6.73 3.78 3.60
N ALA A 47 -6.07 4.87 3.26
CA ALA A 47 -5.95 6.05 4.12
C ALA A 47 -6.05 7.33 3.28
N LYS A 48 -6.61 8.38 3.90
CA LYS A 48 -6.60 9.73 3.34
C LYS A 48 -5.29 10.42 3.69
N GLY A 49 -4.85 11.36 2.86
CA GLY A 49 -3.65 12.15 3.07
C GLY A 49 -2.36 11.41 2.66
N LYS A 50 -1.28 11.68 3.39
CA LYS A 50 0.07 11.21 3.08
C LYS A 50 0.20 9.69 3.20
N LEU A 51 1.22 9.13 2.54
CA LEU A 51 1.47 7.69 2.54
C LEU A 51 1.66 7.11 3.95
N VAL A 52 2.27 7.89 4.87
CA VAL A 52 2.48 7.48 6.27
C VAL A 52 1.19 7.04 6.96
N ASN A 53 0.04 7.64 6.62
CA ASN A 53 -1.24 7.26 7.20
C ASN A 53 -1.65 5.84 6.76
N LEU A 54 -1.32 5.45 5.53
CA LEU A 54 -1.53 4.08 5.05
C LEU A 54 -0.56 3.12 5.74
N GLU A 55 0.70 3.50 5.92
CA GLU A 55 1.70 2.70 6.65
C GLU A 55 1.22 2.38 8.07
N THR A 56 0.73 3.39 8.82
CA THR A 56 0.16 3.20 10.16
C THR A 56 -1.01 2.22 10.17
N VAL A 57 -2.00 2.40 9.28
CA VAL A 57 -3.18 1.52 9.21
C VAL A 57 -2.78 0.07 8.89
N VAL A 58 -1.78 -0.11 8.04
CA VAL A 58 -1.25 -1.42 7.67
C VAL A 58 -0.55 -2.04 8.88
N ASP A 59 0.39 -1.33 9.51
CA ASP A 59 1.16 -1.86 10.65
C ASP A 59 0.26 -2.22 11.84
N GLU A 60 -0.80 -1.46 12.12
CA GLU A 60 -1.77 -1.79 13.18
C GLU A 60 -2.60 -3.06 12.88
N SER A 61 -2.71 -3.46 11.62
CA SER A 61 -3.59 -4.55 11.19
C SER A 61 -2.88 -5.87 10.94
N ILE A 62 -1.57 -5.83 10.65
CA ILE A 62 -0.76 -7.01 10.29
C ILE A 62 0.59 -7.06 11.03
N GLY A 63 0.87 -6.07 11.89
CA GLY A 63 2.05 -6.04 12.78
C GLY A 63 1.95 -6.99 13.97
#